data_AF-T1H238-F1
#
_entry.id   AF-T1H238-F1
#
_cell.length_a   1.000
_cell.length_b   1.000
_cell.length_c   1.000
_cell.angle_alpha   90.00
_cell.angle_beta   90.00
_cell.angle_gamma   90.00
#
_symmetry.space_group_name_H-M   'P 1'
#
loop_
_entity.id
_entity.type
_entity.pdbx_description
1 polymer ?
#
loop_
_entity_poly.entity_id
_entity_poly.type
_entity_poly.pdbx_seq_one_letter_code
_entity_poly.pdbx_strand_id
1 'polypeptide(L)'
;MRGKYARHAHMEKLIDFHLAPDSAVYILNRTAKSSVEGKSPYEIFMGKKPRIKHLRIVDSLCYVHSPKHKRKKMDSKAISCWI
;
A
#
# COMPACT_ATOMS: atom_id res chain seq x y z
N MET A 1 -8.34 24.04 -34.37
CA MET A 1 -9.47 23.54 -33.55
C MET A 1 -9.61 22.02 -33.68
N ARG A 2 -8.82 21.21 -32.96
CA ARG A 2 -9.03 19.76 -32.80
C ARG A 2 -8.47 19.33 -31.45
N GLY A 3 -9.29 18.75 -30.58
CA GLY A 3 -8.84 18.27 -29.27
C GLY A 3 -9.98 18.00 -28.29
N LYS A 4 -10.80 16.99 -28.55
CA LYS A 4 -11.80 16.50 -27.59
C LYS A 4 -11.91 14.97 -27.54
N TYR A 5 -10.80 14.22 -27.52
CA TYR A 5 -10.87 12.76 -27.28
C TYR A 5 -9.65 12.21 -26.52
N ALA A 6 -9.23 12.85 -25.44
CA ALA A 6 -8.11 12.38 -24.60
C ALA A 6 -8.52 12.08 -23.14
N ARG A 7 -9.81 11.84 -22.87
CA ARG A 7 -10.32 11.56 -21.51
C ARG A 7 -10.69 10.10 -21.24
N HIS A 8 -10.62 9.21 -22.23
CA HIS A 8 -10.96 7.80 -22.04
C HIS A 8 -9.77 6.91 -21.63
N ALA A 9 -8.52 7.32 -21.89
CA ALA A 9 -7.34 6.49 -21.55
C ALA A 9 -6.84 6.63 -20.09
N HIS A 10 -7.43 7.53 -19.29
CA HIS A 10 -7.03 7.76 -17.89
C HIS A 10 -7.88 6.97 -16.88
N MET A 11 -9.06 6.49 -17.28
CA MET A 11 -9.99 5.75 -16.40
C MET A 11 -9.80 4.24 -16.46
N GLU A 12 -9.12 3.70 -17.49
CA GLU A 12 -8.86 2.26 -17.61
C GLU A 12 -7.72 1.79 -16.68
N LYS A 13 -6.78 2.67 -16.33
CA LYS A 13 -5.70 2.36 -15.37
C LYS A 13 -6.16 2.25 -13.91
N LEU A 14 -7.41 2.58 -13.63
CA LEU A 14 -8.02 2.45 -12.30
C LEU A 14 -8.58 1.03 -12.06
N ILE A 15 -8.72 0.22 -13.12
CA ILE A 15 -9.31 -1.11 -13.08
C ILE A 15 -8.21 -2.20 -12.94
N ASP A 16 -6.97 -1.89 -13.28
CA ASP A 16 -5.85 -2.86 -13.19
C ASP A 16 -5.30 -3.08 -11.77
N PHE A 17 -5.84 -2.38 -10.75
CA PHE A 17 -5.38 -2.54 -9.36
C PHE A 17 -6.15 -3.60 -8.56
N HIS A 18 -6.98 -4.43 -9.20
CA HIS A 18 -7.80 -5.43 -8.50
C HIS A 18 -7.01 -6.53 -7.77
N LEU A 19 -5.74 -6.77 -8.12
CA LEU A 19 -4.92 -7.79 -7.43
C LEU A 19 -4.40 -7.33 -6.04
N ALA A 20 -4.32 -6.02 -5.82
CA ALA A 20 -3.82 -5.42 -4.58
C ALA A 20 -4.82 -5.39 -3.41
N PRO A 21 -6.13 -5.06 -3.57
CA PRO A 21 -7.06 -5.04 -2.45
C PRO A 21 -7.25 -6.42 -1.83
N ASP A 22 -7.31 -7.49 -2.63
CA ASP A 22 -7.48 -8.85 -2.10
C ASP A 22 -6.29 -9.28 -1.24
N SER A 23 -5.07 -8.94 -1.69
CA SER A 23 -3.84 -9.19 -0.94
C SER A 23 -3.79 -8.36 0.36
N ALA A 24 -4.22 -7.09 0.30
CA ALA A 24 -4.29 -6.21 1.47
C ALA A 24 -5.34 -6.70 2.49
N VAL A 25 -6.53 -7.08 2.03
CA VAL A 25 -7.60 -7.64 2.87
C VAL A 25 -7.14 -8.96 3.50
N TYR A 26 -6.45 -9.81 2.75
CA TYR A 26 -5.88 -11.07 3.25
C TYR A 26 -4.88 -10.86 4.39
N ILE A 27 -4.02 -9.83 4.27
CA ILE A 27 -3.05 -9.46 5.32
C ILE A 27 -3.79 -8.87 6.52
N LEU A 28 -4.66 -7.88 6.31
CA LEU A 28 -5.41 -7.21 7.37
C LEU A 28 -6.23 -8.19 8.20
N ASN A 29 -6.91 -9.15 7.56
CA ASN A 29 -7.68 -10.15 8.29
C ASN A 29 -6.82 -11.01 9.24
N ARG A 30 -5.51 -11.15 9.00
CA ARG A 30 -4.60 -11.96 9.83
C ARG A 30 -3.75 -11.18 10.81
N THR A 31 -3.44 -9.92 10.53
CA THR A 31 -2.49 -9.11 11.32
C THR A 31 -3.13 -7.90 12.00
N ALA A 32 -4.27 -7.42 11.51
CA ALA A 32 -4.90 -6.24 12.09
C ALA A 32 -5.38 -6.52 13.52
N LYS A 33 -5.37 -5.48 14.35
CA LYS A 33 -6.01 -5.51 15.66
C LYS A 33 -7.52 -5.60 15.44
N SER A 34 -8.14 -6.60 16.04
CA SER A 34 -9.60 -6.67 16.10
C SER A 34 -10.14 -5.86 17.30
N SER A 35 -11.46 -5.77 17.40
CA SER A 35 -12.14 -5.20 18.57
C SER A 35 -11.87 -6.00 19.86
N VAL A 36 -11.42 -7.25 19.75
CA VAL A 36 -11.05 -8.09 20.89
C VAL A 36 -9.55 -8.00 21.11
N GLU A 37 -9.16 -7.67 22.34
CA GLU A 37 -7.76 -7.52 22.72
C GLU A 37 -6.95 -8.80 22.44
N GLY A 38 -5.83 -8.62 21.74
CA GLY A 38 -4.89 -9.71 21.44
C GLY A 38 -5.33 -10.72 20.38
N LYS A 39 -6.50 -10.54 19.73
CA LYS A 39 -6.96 -11.44 18.66
C LYS A 39 -7.00 -10.74 17.30
N SER A 40 -6.69 -11.47 16.23
CA SER A 40 -6.91 -11.00 14.86
C SER A 40 -8.32 -11.36 14.36
N PRO A 41 -8.86 -10.65 13.35
CA PRO A 41 -10.16 -10.98 12.75
C PRO A 41 -10.27 -12.44 12.30
N TYR A 42 -9.18 -13.00 11.77
CA TYR A 42 -9.09 -14.41 11.38
C TYR A 42 -9.27 -15.35 12.57
N GLU A 43 -8.68 -15.04 13.73
CA GLU A 43 -8.83 -15.86 14.94
C GLU A 43 -10.24 -15.81 15.50
N ILE A 44 -10.92 -14.66 15.37
CA ILE A 44 -12.32 -14.51 15.78
C ILE A 44 -13.23 -15.36 14.88
N PHE A 45 -13.00 -15.31 13.56
CA PHE A 45 -13.89 -15.98 12.61
C PHE A 45 -13.62 -17.49 12.50
N MET A 46 -12.36 -17.91 12.49
CA MET A 46 -11.96 -19.31 12.29
C MET A 46 -11.62 -20.05 13.59
N GLY A 47 -11.52 -19.36 14.72
CA GLY A 47 -11.15 -19.95 16.02
C GLY A 47 -9.73 -20.52 16.07
N LYS A 48 -8.88 -20.22 15.08
CA LYS A 48 -7.52 -20.77 14.93
C LYS A 48 -6.52 -19.66 14.62
N LYS A 49 -5.29 -19.81 15.14
CA LYS A 49 -4.20 -18.87 14.85
C LYS A 49 -3.84 -18.88 13.35
N PRO A 50 -3.71 -17.71 12.70
CA PRO A 50 -3.32 -17.64 11.30
C PRO A 50 -1.88 -18.10 11.11
N ARG A 51 -1.62 -18.91 10.08
CA ARG A 51 -0.26 -19.26 9.66
C ARG A 51 0.32 -18.12 8.82
N ILE A 52 1.24 -17.35 9.39
CA ILE A 52 1.84 -16.16 8.73
C ILE A 52 3.18 -16.49 8.02
N LYS A 53 3.75 -17.68 8.22
CA LYS A 53 5.07 -18.09 7.70
C LYS A 53 5.26 -17.97 6.17
N HIS A 54 4.19 -17.89 5.40
CA HIS A 54 4.22 -17.77 3.95
C HIS A 54 4.23 -16.31 3.46
N LEU A 55 4.00 -15.34 4.34
CA LEU A 55 4.13 -13.93 4.00
C LEU A 55 5.61 -13.59 3.84
N ARG A 56 5.93 -12.90 2.75
CA ARG A 56 7.26 -12.31 2.52
C ARG A 56 7.16 -10.81 2.72
N ILE A 57 8.22 -10.22 3.25
CA ILE A 57 8.36 -8.77 3.28
C ILE A 57 8.53 -8.34 1.82
N VAL A 58 7.65 -7.46 1.37
CA VAL A 58 7.76 -6.82 0.06
C VAL A 58 8.28 -5.43 0.34
N ASP A 59 9.59 -5.30 0.23
CA ASP A 59 10.28 -4.03 0.36
C ASP A 59 9.89 -3.18 -0.85
N SER A 60 9.48 -1.94 -0.61
CA SER A 60 9.17 -1.01 -1.70
C SER A 60 10.03 0.23 -1.59
N LEU A 61 10.48 0.71 -2.73
CA LEU A 61 11.29 1.92 -2.83
C LEU A 61 10.37 3.12 -2.59
N CYS A 62 10.43 3.67 -1.38
CA CYS A 62 9.61 4.80 -0.96
C CYS A 62 10.41 6.11 -1.07
N TYR A 63 9.70 7.23 -1.17
CA TYR A 63 10.30 8.55 -1.34
C TYR A 63 9.82 9.46 -0.22
N VAL A 64 10.72 9.83 0.70
CA VAL A 64 10.40 10.72 1.83
C VAL A 64 10.68 12.16 1.45
N HIS A 65 9.75 13.06 1.78
CA HIS A 65 9.91 14.48 1.55
C HIS A 65 11.04 15.05 2.44
N SER A 66 12.11 15.56 1.81
CA SER A 66 13.16 16.27 2.55
C SER A 66 12.64 17.64 3.06
N PRO A 67 13.03 18.18 4.23
CA PRO A 67 12.60 19.52 4.63
C PRO A 67 13.29 20.61 3.79
N LYS A 68 12.60 21.73 3.47
CA LYS A 68 13.17 22.84 2.67
C LYS A 68 14.46 23.42 3.27
N HIS A 69 14.53 23.48 4.60
CA HIS A 69 15.68 23.98 5.37
C HIS A 69 16.95 23.13 5.22
N LYS A 70 16.81 21.86 4.78
CA LYS A 70 17.92 20.94 4.55
C LYS A 70 18.32 20.85 3.07
N ARG A 71 17.68 21.63 2.19
CA ARG A 71 17.92 21.64 0.74
C ARG A 71 18.62 22.92 0.30
N LYS A 72 19.62 22.79 -0.57
CA LYS A 72 20.20 23.90 -1.34
C LYS A 72 19.45 24.07 -2.66
N LYS A 73 19.70 25.17 -3.37
CA LYS A 73 19.04 25.47 -4.65
C LYS A 73 19.35 24.33 -5.64
N MET A 74 18.30 23.74 -6.22
CA MET A 74 18.31 22.57 -7.13
C MET A 74 18.48 21.18 -6.48
N ASP A 75 18.50 21.05 -5.15
CA ASP A 75 18.50 19.72 -4.52
C ASP A 75 17.16 18.97 -4.70
N SER A 76 17.24 17.64 -4.73
CA SER A 76 16.07 16.78 -4.89
C SER A 76 15.04 16.98 -3.77
N LYS A 77 13.76 16.91 -4.14
CA LYS A 77 12.66 17.05 -3.17
C LYS A 77 12.38 15.77 -2.40
N ALA A 78 12.89 14.63 -2.87
CA ALA A 78 12.65 13.35 -2.25
C ALA A 78 13.95 12.59 -2.03
N ILE A 79 14.02 11.89 -0.91
CA ILE A 79 15.08 10.95 -0.57
C ILE A 79 14.48 9.56 -0.71
N SER A 80 15.10 8.71 -1.54
CA SER A 80 14.71 7.30 -1.64
C SER A 80 15.05 6.58 -0.33
N CYS A 81 14.10 5.85 0.20
CA CYS A 81 14.28 4.98 1.36
C CYS A 81 13.65 3.62 1.04
N TRP A 82 14.24 2.57 1.59
CA TRP A 82 13.62 1.24 1.59
C TRP A 82 12.72 1.14 2.82
N ILE A 83 11.50 0.63 2.64
CA ILE A 83 10.59 0.26 3.75
C ILE A 83 10.87 -1.19 4.12
#